data_AF-A0A1I9YUA4-F1
#
_entry.id   AF-A0A1I9YUA4-F1
#
_cell.length_a   1.000
_cell.length_b   1.000
_cell.length_c   1.000
_cell.angle_alpha   90.00
_cell.angle_beta   90.00
_cell.angle_gamma   90.00
#
_symmetry.space_group_name_H-M   'P 1'
#
loop_
_entity.id
_entity.type
_entity.pdbx_description
1 polymer ?
#
loop_
_entity_poly.entity_id
_entity_poly.type
_entity_poly.pdbx_seq_one_letter_code
_entity_poly.pdbx_strand_id
1 'polypeptide(L)'
;MKKAFFLLLFFPAVSFALDGTGSVDFDSAIVPLLNRNTVLKDLVLCNFDIVGDPMGTRIGDVQSKALGGDRVGPYSMWANWHGNSGVKPVILTINTRTNFIDAHGKKVRGDLQKAVRIEEYVESVTIEPPDKDQPQSVPGGLKHSIDAQACSVKTGQRSK
;
A
#
# COMPACT_ATOMS: atom_id res chain seq x y z
N MET A 1 -11.60 33.75 -52.95
CA MET A 1 -11.73 32.34 -52.52
C MET A 1 -10.86 32.16 -51.27
N LYS A 2 -11.46 32.08 -50.09
CA LYS A 2 -10.75 31.95 -48.81
C LYS A 2 -10.50 30.47 -48.53
N LYS A 3 -9.24 30.02 -48.49
CA LYS A 3 -8.90 28.67 -48.00
C LYS A 3 -8.45 28.79 -46.54
N ALA A 4 -9.30 28.26 -45.66
CA ALA A 4 -9.02 28.06 -44.26
C ALA A 4 -7.98 26.94 -44.11
N PHE A 5 -6.95 27.17 -43.29
CA PHE A 5 -5.99 26.16 -42.88
C PHE A 5 -6.12 26.01 -41.36
N PHE A 6 -7.01 25.11 -40.94
CA PHE A 6 -7.16 24.71 -39.55
C PHE A 6 -6.27 23.49 -39.34
N LEU A 7 -5.10 23.70 -38.73
CA LEU A 7 -4.20 22.61 -38.36
C LEU A 7 -4.32 22.38 -36.85
N LEU A 8 -5.32 21.57 -36.50
CA LEU A 8 -5.56 21.09 -35.14
C LEU A 8 -4.52 19.99 -34.85
N LEU A 9 -3.42 20.37 -34.19
CA LEU A 9 -2.49 19.42 -33.59
C LEU A 9 -3.17 18.75 -32.40
N PHE A 10 -3.79 17.60 -32.66
CA PHE A 10 -4.14 16.61 -31.64
C PHE A 10 -2.83 16.09 -31.02
N PHE A 11 -2.44 16.62 -29.87
CA PHE A 11 -1.53 15.91 -28.97
C PHE A 11 -2.32 14.75 -28.37
N PRO A 12 -1.95 13.48 -28.61
CA PRO A 12 -2.45 12.41 -27.76
C PRO A 12 -1.87 12.66 -26.37
N ALA A 13 -2.73 12.97 -25.41
CA ALA A 13 -2.39 12.85 -24.01
C ALA A 13 -1.98 11.40 -23.79
N VAL A 14 -0.68 11.17 -23.61
CA VAL A 14 -0.15 9.87 -23.22
C VAL A 14 -0.63 9.66 -21.79
N SER A 15 -1.77 8.99 -21.64
CA SER A 15 -2.20 8.43 -20.37
C SER A 15 -1.16 7.39 -19.99
N PHE A 16 -0.21 7.76 -19.12
CA PHE A 16 0.61 6.79 -18.41
C PHE A 16 -0.31 6.06 -17.43
N ALA A 17 -1.03 5.05 -17.91
CA ALA A 17 -1.47 3.99 -17.03
C ALA A 17 -0.18 3.28 -16.57
N LEU A 18 0.12 3.36 -15.27
CA LEU A 18 1.14 2.51 -14.67
C LEU A 18 0.61 1.07 -14.72
N ASP A 19 0.86 0.40 -15.84
CA ASP A 19 0.68 -1.04 -15.99
C ASP A 19 1.62 -1.73 -14.99
N GLY A 20 1.06 -2.09 -13.83
CA GLY A 20 1.85 -2.69 -12.76
C GLY A 20 1.31 -2.48 -11.35
N THR A 21 0.08 -2.02 -11.15
CA THR A 21 -0.51 -2.03 -9.80
C THR A 21 -1.26 -3.34 -9.56
N GLY A 22 -1.15 -3.88 -8.34
CA GLY A 22 -1.84 -5.11 -7.96
C GLY A 22 -2.27 -5.07 -6.50
N SER A 23 -3.49 -5.52 -6.22
CA SER A 23 -3.99 -5.62 -4.85
C SER A 23 -3.41 -6.84 -4.14
N VAL A 24 -3.18 -6.71 -2.83
CA VAL A 24 -2.90 -7.81 -1.90
C VAL A 24 -4.03 -7.90 -0.87
N ASP A 25 -4.15 -9.04 -0.20
CA ASP A 25 -5.01 -9.14 0.97
C ASP A 25 -4.31 -8.54 2.20
N PHE A 26 -5.03 -7.76 3.01
CA PHE A 26 -4.44 -7.00 4.12
C PHE A 26 -3.88 -7.92 5.22
N ASP A 27 -4.64 -8.92 5.64
CA ASP A 27 -4.27 -9.78 6.77
C ASP A 27 -3.11 -10.70 6.43
N SER A 28 -3.06 -11.21 5.19
CA SER A 28 -2.00 -12.12 4.75
C SER A 28 -0.73 -11.41 4.29
N ALA A 29 -0.82 -10.21 3.72
CA ALA A 29 0.36 -9.50 3.21
C ALA A 29 0.87 -8.40 4.16
N ILE A 30 -0.01 -7.60 4.76
CA ILE A 30 0.39 -6.41 5.52
C ILE A 30 0.62 -6.73 7.00
N VAL A 31 -0.25 -7.51 7.64
CA VAL A 31 -0.09 -7.83 9.08
C VAL A 31 1.24 -8.51 9.40
N PRO A 32 1.77 -9.46 8.59
CA PRO A 32 3.10 -10.03 8.83
C PRO A 32 4.24 -9.01 8.74
N LEU A 33 4.11 -7.99 7.88
CA LEU A 33 5.08 -6.89 7.80
C LEU A 33 5.02 -6.03 9.06
N LEU A 34 3.82 -5.69 9.53
CA LEU A 34 3.61 -4.93 10.76
C LEU A 34 4.09 -5.70 12.00
N ASN A 35 3.97 -7.02 12.04
CA ASN A 35 4.47 -7.85 13.15
C ASN A 35 5.98 -7.68 13.43
N ARG A 36 6.75 -7.17 12.46
CA ARG A 36 8.19 -6.86 12.63
C ARG A 36 8.44 -5.52 13.33
N ASN A 37 7.43 -4.65 13.44
CA ASN A 37 7.50 -3.36 14.13
C ASN A 37 6.23 -3.16 14.96
N THR A 38 6.30 -3.51 16.25
CA THR A 38 5.15 -3.49 17.16
C THR A 38 4.54 -2.09 17.32
N VAL A 39 5.34 -1.03 17.23
CA VAL A 39 4.84 0.36 17.35
C VAL A 39 3.97 0.70 16.14
N LEU A 40 4.43 0.43 14.92
CA LEU A 40 3.64 0.68 13.71
C LEU A 40 2.45 -0.28 13.62
N LYS A 41 2.61 -1.51 14.08
CA LYS A 41 1.48 -2.46 14.21
C LYS A 41 0.38 -1.88 15.09
N ASP A 42 0.72 -1.47 16.31
CA ASP A 42 -0.27 -0.93 17.25
C ASP A 42 -0.86 0.37 16.69
N LEU A 43 -0.07 1.24 16.04
CA LEU A 43 -0.58 2.43 15.36
C LEU A 43 -1.62 2.08 14.29
N VAL A 44 -1.31 1.15 13.38
CA VAL A 44 -2.18 0.82 12.26
C VAL A 44 -3.41 0.05 12.73
N LEU A 45 -3.23 -1.06 13.45
CA LEU A 45 -4.33 -1.96 13.80
C LEU A 45 -5.26 -1.40 14.88
N CYS A 46 -4.82 -0.41 15.66
CA CYS A 46 -5.65 0.20 16.70
C CYS A 46 -6.26 1.54 16.32
N ASN A 47 -5.92 2.11 15.17
CA ASN A 47 -6.44 3.43 14.77
C ASN A 47 -7.12 3.42 13.40
N PHE A 48 -7.08 2.33 12.64
CA PHE A 48 -7.65 2.29 11.30
C PHE A 48 -8.55 1.08 11.08
N ASP A 49 -9.75 1.32 10.56
CA ASP A 49 -10.49 0.29 9.83
C ASP A 49 -10.03 0.30 8.38
N ILE A 50 -9.71 -0.86 7.83
CA ILE A 50 -9.23 -0.99 6.45
C ILE A 50 -10.43 -1.26 5.55
N VAL A 51 -10.66 -0.37 4.59
CA VAL A 51 -11.82 -0.38 3.70
C VAL A 51 -11.55 -1.18 2.43
N GLY A 52 -10.39 -0.97 1.80
CA GLY A 52 -10.03 -1.59 0.52
C GLY A 52 -8.80 -2.47 0.62
N ASP A 53 -8.61 -3.32 -0.39
CA ASP A 53 -7.38 -4.12 -0.50
C ASP A 53 -6.18 -3.20 -0.78
N PRO A 54 -5.04 -3.39 -0.08
CA PRO A 54 -3.84 -2.63 -0.33
C PRO A 54 -3.31 -2.80 -1.75
N MET A 55 -3.00 -1.68 -2.40
CA MET A 55 -2.41 -1.63 -3.72
C MET A 55 -0.89 -1.48 -3.61
N GLY A 56 -0.16 -2.43 -4.15
CA GLY A 56 1.30 -2.39 -4.26
C GLY A 56 1.77 -2.36 -5.72
N THR A 57 3.09 -2.31 -5.88
CA THR A 57 3.74 -2.42 -7.20
C THR A 57 3.97 -3.89 -7.53
N ARG A 58 3.39 -4.36 -8.64
CA ARG A 58 3.62 -5.69 -9.19
C ARG A 58 4.97 -5.74 -9.90
N ILE A 59 5.74 -6.78 -9.62
CA ILE A 59 6.96 -7.10 -10.35
C ILE A 59 6.57 -7.81 -11.65
N GLY A 60 7.01 -7.28 -12.79
CA GLY A 60 6.77 -7.91 -14.07
C GLY A 60 7.79 -9.02 -14.37
N ASP A 61 7.35 -10.02 -15.13
CA ASP A 61 8.16 -11.19 -15.51
C ASP A 61 9.41 -10.77 -16.31
N VAL A 62 9.35 -9.63 -16.99
CA VAL A 62 10.46 -9.04 -17.77
C VAL A 62 11.52 -8.41 -16.87
N GLN A 63 11.17 -8.00 -15.64
CA GLN A 63 12.11 -7.47 -14.66
C GLN A 63 12.73 -8.59 -13.82
N SER A 64 11.94 -9.59 -13.46
CA SER A 64 12.41 -10.82 -12.83
C SER A 64 11.48 -11.97 -13.17
N LYS A 65 12.00 -13.00 -13.82
CA LYS A 65 11.22 -14.21 -14.11
C LYS A 65 10.82 -14.97 -12.83
N ALA A 66 11.67 -14.93 -11.81
CA ALA A 66 11.46 -15.68 -10.56
C ALA A 66 10.45 -15.00 -9.63
N LEU A 67 10.40 -13.66 -9.65
CA LEU A 67 9.51 -12.84 -8.82
C LEU A 67 8.33 -12.28 -9.61
N GLY A 68 8.14 -12.76 -10.84
CA GLY A 68 7.08 -12.31 -11.72
C GLY A 68 5.70 -12.51 -11.10
N GLY A 69 4.94 -11.42 -10.96
CA GLY A 69 3.63 -11.42 -10.31
C GLY A 69 3.63 -11.12 -8.82
N ASP A 70 4.78 -11.17 -8.15
CA ASP A 70 4.90 -10.71 -6.76
C ASP A 70 4.58 -9.21 -6.66
N ARG A 71 4.19 -8.78 -5.46
CA ARG A 71 3.86 -7.39 -5.15
C ARG A 71 4.77 -6.90 -4.05
N VAL A 72 5.18 -5.65 -4.16
CA VAL A 72 6.03 -4.97 -3.20
C VAL A 72 5.47 -3.60 -2.88
N GLY A 73 5.77 -3.09 -1.69
CA GLY A 73 5.34 -1.77 -1.27
C GLY A 73 6.04 -0.62 -2.01
N PRO A 74 5.61 0.63 -1.75
CA PRO A 74 4.62 1.02 -0.75
C PRO A 74 3.22 0.48 -1.04
N TYR A 75 2.45 0.23 0.01
CA TYR A 75 1.09 -0.29 -0.08
C TYR A 75 0.08 0.77 0.33
N SER A 76 -0.77 1.21 -0.60
CA SER A 76 -1.80 2.24 -0.35
C SER A 76 -3.19 1.63 -0.33
N MET A 77 -4.03 2.06 0.60
CA MET A 77 -5.39 1.58 0.77
C MET A 77 -6.32 2.67 1.31
N TRP A 78 -7.60 2.53 1.02
CA TRP A 78 -8.62 3.29 1.73
C TRP A 78 -8.76 2.77 3.16
N ALA A 79 -8.84 3.69 4.11
CA ALA A 79 -9.04 3.39 5.52
C ALA A 79 -9.91 4.44 6.19
N ASN A 80 -10.49 4.08 7.33
CA ASN A 80 -11.18 5.00 8.23
C ASN A 80 -10.32 5.19 9.48
N TRP A 81 -9.81 6.39 9.70
CA TRP A 81 -9.00 6.75 10.86
C TRP A 81 -9.89 7.12 12.06
N HIS A 82 -9.66 6.46 13.19
CA HIS A 82 -10.28 6.74 14.47
C HIS A 82 -9.46 7.76 15.25
N GLY A 83 -9.76 9.04 15.06
CA GLY A 83 -9.13 10.12 15.83
C GLY A 83 -10.02 10.64 16.96
N ASN A 84 -9.47 11.53 17.80
CA ASN A 84 -10.21 12.17 18.90
C ASN A 84 -11.46 12.97 18.45
N SER A 85 -11.55 13.30 17.17
CA SER A 85 -12.67 14.07 16.58
C SER A 85 -13.68 13.19 15.84
N GLY A 86 -13.59 11.87 16.02
CA GLY A 86 -14.42 10.87 15.35
C GLY A 86 -13.69 10.17 14.20
N VAL A 87 -14.46 9.36 13.48
CA VAL A 87 -13.99 8.53 12.38
C VAL A 87 -13.88 9.37 11.10
N LYS A 88 -12.74 9.33 10.41
CA LYS A 88 -12.48 10.09 9.19
C LYS A 88 -11.95 9.19 8.07
N PRO A 89 -12.50 9.25 6.85
CA PRO A 89 -11.93 8.54 5.71
C PRO A 89 -10.57 9.16 5.35
N VAL A 90 -9.60 8.30 5.05
CA VAL A 90 -8.24 8.66 4.66
C VAL A 90 -7.69 7.63 3.66
N ILE A 91 -6.62 8.00 2.97
CA ILE A 91 -5.73 7.05 2.31
C ILE A 91 -4.59 6.74 3.29
N LEU A 92 -4.43 5.46 3.61
CA LEU A 92 -3.33 4.95 4.42
C LEU A 92 -2.29 4.31 3.50
N THR A 93 -1.06 4.77 3.58
CA THR A 93 0.07 4.18 2.86
C THR A 93 1.07 3.58 3.84
N ILE A 94 1.34 2.28 3.72
CA ILE A 94 2.39 1.58 4.45
C ILE A 94 3.66 1.62 3.61
N ASN A 95 4.62 2.45 4.01
CA ASN A 95 5.89 2.59 3.30
C ASN A 95 6.84 1.47 3.72
N THR A 96 7.37 0.75 2.73
CA THR A 96 8.30 -0.36 2.96
C THR A 96 9.65 -0.11 2.32
N ARG A 97 10.69 -0.67 2.95
CA ARG A 97 11.99 -0.88 2.34
C ARG A 97 12.06 -2.30 1.80
N THR A 98 12.30 -2.41 0.50
CA THR A 98 12.41 -3.70 -0.20
C THR A 98 13.88 -4.04 -0.44
N ASN A 99 14.28 -5.26 -0.06
CA ASN A 99 15.56 -5.84 -0.46
C ASN A 99 15.30 -7.05 -1.36
N PHE A 100 15.90 -7.03 -2.55
CA PHE A 100 15.90 -8.15 -3.47
C PHE A 100 17.10 -9.04 -3.19
N ILE A 101 16.89 -10.35 -3.06
CA ILE A 101 17.89 -11.31 -2.64
C ILE A 101 18.14 -12.33 -3.75
N ASP A 102 19.41 -12.58 -4.06
CA ASP A 102 19.82 -13.60 -5.04
C ASP A 102 19.80 -15.02 -4.44
N ALA A 103 20.05 -16.02 -5.28
CA ALA A 103 20.07 -17.43 -4.87
C ALA A 103 21.17 -17.76 -3.83
N HIS A 104 22.15 -16.88 -3.64
CA HIS A 104 23.22 -17.01 -2.65
C HIS A 104 22.94 -16.24 -1.36
N GLY A 105 21.75 -15.64 -1.22
CA GLY A 105 21.38 -14.87 -0.04
C GLY A 105 21.95 -13.44 -0.02
N LYS A 106 22.50 -12.94 -1.13
CA LYS A 106 23.07 -11.59 -1.22
C LYS A 106 22.07 -10.59 -1.78
N LYS A 107 22.16 -9.34 -1.32
CA LYS A 107 21.34 -8.25 -1.85
C LYS A 107 21.72 -7.93 -3.28
N VAL A 108 20.73 -7.96 -4.16
CA VAL A 108 20.84 -7.52 -5.55
C VAL A 108 20.78 -6.00 -5.61
N ARG A 109 21.64 -5.39 -6.42
CA ARG A 109 21.61 -3.97 -6.74
C ARG A 109 21.51 -3.81 -8.25
N GLY A 110 20.42 -3.21 -8.73
CA GLY A 110 20.17 -2.97 -10.16
C GLY A 110 19.47 -4.13 -10.87
N ASP A 111 20.21 -5.19 -11.20
CA ASP A 111 19.73 -6.27 -12.07
C ASP A 111 18.80 -7.26 -11.35
N LEU A 112 17.50 -6.95 -11.34
CA LEU A 112 16.46 -7.75 -10.70
C LEU A 112 16.29 -9.16 -11.28
N GLN A 113 16.83 -9.47 -12.46
CA GLN A 113 16.78 -10.82 -13.03
C GLN A 113 17.54 -11.84 -12.18
N LYS A 114 18.46 -11.39 -11.33
CA LYS A 114 19.20 -12.24 -10.38
C LYS A 114 18.47 -12.48 -9.07
N ALA A 115 17.42 -11.71 -8.80
CA ALA A 115 16.66 -11.82 -7.56
C ALA A 115 15.70 -13.01 -7.64
N VAL A 116 15.71 -13.83 -6.58
CA VAL A 116 14.83 -15.00 -6.43
C VAL A 116 13.95 -14.91 -5.19
N ARG A 117 14.19 -13.92 -4.32
CA ARG A 117 13.44 -13.70 -3.10
C ARG A 117 13.37 -12.21 -2.74
N ILE A 118 12.31 -11.83 -2.02
CA ILE A 118 12.06 -10.48 -1.54
C ILE A 118 12.10 -10.46 -0.01
N GLU A 119 12.66 -9.40 0.57
CA GLU A 119 12.52 -9.07 1.97
C GLU A 119 12.04 -7.63 2.14
N GLU A 120 10.86 -7.47 2.73
CA GLU A 120 10.29 -6.16 3.04
C GLU A 120 10.29 -5.85 4.53
N TYR A 121 10.46 -4.57 4.84
CA TYR A 121 10.44 -4.01 6.19
C TYR A 121 9.62 -2.73 6.17
N VAL A 122 8.69 -2.58 7.11
CA VAL A 122 7.92 -1.33 7.24
C VAL A 122 8.81 -0.23 7.84
N GLU A 123 8.85 0.93 7.19
CA GLU A 123 9.62 2.08 7.64
C GLU A 123 8.75 3.15 8.28
N SER A 124 7.59 3.41 7.68
CA SER A 124 6.68 4.46 8.12
C SER A 124 5.27 4.22 7.61
N VAL A 125 4.34 5.02 8.11
CA VAL A 125 3.01 5.16 7.54
C VAL A 125 2.78 6.60 7.13
N THR A 126 2.08 6.79 6.02
CA THR A 126 1.59 8.10 5.56
C THR A 126 0.07 8.08 5.60
N ILE A 127 -0.51 9.18 6.09
CA ILE A 127 -1.95 9.40 6.11
C ILE A 127 -2.22 10.60 5.20
N GLU A 128 -3.03 10.39 4.18
CA GLU A 128 -3.39 11.43 3.20
C GLU A 128 -4.90 11.70 3.25
N PRO A 129 -5.34 12.88 2.78
CA PRO A 129 -6.76 13.16 2.60
C PRO A 129 -7.46 12.06 1.77
N PRO A 130 -8.77 11.82 1.99
CA PRO A 130 -9.50 10.80 1.26
C PRO A 130 -9.61 11.14 -0.23
N ASP A 131 -9.72 10.09 -1.05
CA ASP A 131 -10.15 10.25 -2.44
C ASP A 131 -11.60 10.74 -2.50
N LYS A 132 -11.95 11.45 -3.58
CA LYS A 132 -13.30 12.01 -3.76
C LYS A 132 -14.40 10.94 -3.77
N ASP A 133 -14.05 9.73 -4.17
CA ASP A 133 -14.91 8.57 -4.37
C ASP A 133 -14.63 7.43 -3.37
N GLN A 134 -13.88 7.69 -2.30
CA GLN A 134 -13.63 6.70 -1.26
C GLN A 134 -14.96 6.23 -0.63
N PRO A 135 -15.29 4.93 -0.71
CA PRO A 135 -16.47 4.39 -0.08
C PRO A 135 -16.25 4.24 1.43
N GLN A 136 -17.34 4.17 2.20
CA GLN A 136 -17.26 3.87 3.63
C GLN A 136 -16.92 2.40 3.91
N SER A 137 -17.28 1.51 2.98
CA SER A 137 -17.00 0.07 3.00
C SER A 137 -17.04 -0.49 1.57
N VAL A 138 -16.42 -1.64 1.32
CA VAL A 138 -16.51 -2.36 0.04
C VAL A 138 -17.48 -3.55 0.14
N PRO A 139 -17.99 -4.09 -0.97
CA PRO A 139 -18.73 -5.35 -0.94
C PRO A 139 -17.93 -6.44 -0.21
N GLY A 140 -18.54 -7.08 0.80
CA GLY A 140 -17.84 -7.98 1.73
C GLY A 140 -17.45 -7.36 3.07
N GLY A 141 -17.71 -6.06 3.26
CA GLY A 141 -17.45 -5.34 4.51
C GLY A 141 -16.05 -4.73 4.57
N LEU A 142 -15.59 -4.43 5.77
CA LEU A 142 -14.23 -3.96 6.03
C LEU A 142 -13.26 -5.13 5.89
N LYS A 143 -12.08 -4.86 5.32
CA LYS A 143 -10.98 -5.85 5.23
C LYS A 143 -10.36 -6.10 6.59
N HIS A 144 -10.32 -5.08 7.43
CA HIS A 144 -9.93 -5.16 8.82
C HIS A 144 -10.73 -4.13 9.60
N SER A 145 -11.22 -4.50 10.78
CA SER A 145 -11.90 -3.57 11.69
C SER A 145 -11.24 -3.59 13.05
N ILE A 146 -11.16 -2.43 13.69
CA ILE A 146 -10.55 -2.31 15.02
C ILE A 146 -11.39 -3.09 16.04
N ASP A 147 -10.71 -3.97 16.78
CA ASP A 147 -11.23 -4.43 18.07
C ASP A 147 -10.77 -3.43 19.16
N ALA A 148 -11.63 -2.46 19.47
CA ALA A 148 -11.33 -1.41 20.43
C ALA A 148 -10.99 -1.96 21.83
N GLN A 149 -11.47 -3.16 22.17
CA GLN A 149 -11.19 -3.80 23.46
C GLN A 149 -9.74 -4.32 23.51
N ALA A 150 -9.23 -4.86 22.41
CA ALA A 150 -7.84 -5.33 22.32
C ALA A 150 -6.81 -4.18 22.39
N CYS A 151 -7.19 -2.99 21.93
CA CYS A 151 -6.31 -1.83 21.83
C CYS A 151 -6.25 -0.96 23.10
N SER A 152 -7.29 -1.00 23.94
CA SER A 152 -7.40 -0.19 25.16
C SER A 152 -6.54 -0.70 26.33
N VAL A 153 -6.13 -1.98 26.30
CA VAL A 153 -5.39 -2.62 27.41
C VAL A 153 -3.93 -2.14 27.49
N LYS A 154 -3.33 -1.67 26.39
CA LYS A 154 -1.91 -1.30 26.34
C LYS A 154 -1.59 0.13 26.77
N THR A 155 -2.53 1.06 26.68
CA THR A 155 -2.32 2.49 27.00
C THR A 155 -2.50 2.82 28.49
N GLY A 156 -3.15 1.94 29.26
CA GLY A 156 -3.43 2.16 30.70
C GLY A 156 -2.27 1.88 31.67
N GLN A 157 -1.11 1.42 31.21
CA GLN A 157 0.01 1.02 32.09
C GLN A 157 1.16 2.04 32.19
N ARG A 158 1.05 3.22 31.59
CA ARG A 158 2.02 4.32 31.78
C ARG A 158 1.41 5.48 32.57
N SER A 159 1.11 5.22 33.84
CA SER A 159 1.03 6.27 34.87
C SER A 159 1.34 5.64 36.22
N LYS A 160 2.61 5.62 36.57
CA LYS A 160 3.11 5.72 37.94
C LYS A 160 4.35 6.60 37.91
#